data_AF-A0A9P6NL93-F1
#
_entry.id   AF-A0A9P6NL93-F1
#
_cell.length_a   1.000
_cell.length_b   1.000
_cell.length_c   1.000
_cell.angle_alpha   90.00
_cell.angle_beta   90.00
_cell.angle_gamma   90.00
#
_symmetry.space_group_name_H-M   'P 1'
#
loop_
_entity.id
_entity.type
_entity.pdbx_description
1 polymer ?
#
loop_
_entity_poly.entity_id
_entity_poly.type
_entity_poly.pdbx_seq_one_letter_code
_entity_poly.pdbx_strand_id
1 'polypeptide(L)'
;MILKSSLGMTWQKIKAHFQIRKYNLNPGHPCFNSAPEKVADLLSSLEKGHAAVIFQLRFDHNTHNAYLYQFYLANLNSCSICKVPETTTHFLLYCKRFTTQSQNFRRQVKEEKIKINCHSTRALLDTPTIFPLLAEYVLHPKHFTSFVSSLPSSDGPSTA
;
A
#
# COMPACT_ATOMS: atom_id res chain seq x y z
N MET A 1 34.18 -23.85 -4.33
CA MET A 1 33.29 -24.24 -3.21
C MET A 1 31.94 -23.60 -3.46
N ILE A 2 30.93 -24.41 -3.74
CA ILE A 2 29.63 -23.99 -4.30
C ILE A 2 28.69 -23.65 -3.14
N LEU A 3 28.23 -22.41 -3.03
CA LEU A 3 27.06 -22.08 -2.22
C LEU A 3 25.83 -22.15 -3.12
N LYS A 4 25.08 -23.24 -2.98
CA LYS A 4 23.84 -23.52 -3.71
C LYS A 4 22.74 -22.57 -3.25
N SER A 5 22.15 -21.87 -4.20
CA SER A 5 20.89 -21.12 -4.09
C SER A 5 19.75 -22.03 -3.63
N SER A 6 19.18 -21.78 -2.45
CA SER A 6 18.18 -22.70 -1.84
C SER A 6 16.72 -22.38 -2.17
N LEU A 7 16.40 -21.33 -2.94
CA LEU A 7 15.02 -21.05 -3.35
C LEU A 7 14.97 -20.64 -4.81
N GLY A 8 15.21 -21.60 -5.70
CA GLY A 8 14.92 -21.50 -7.13
C GLY A 8 13.41 -21.46 -7.39
N MET A 9 12.76 -20.33 -7.10
CA MET A 9 11.42 -20.04 -7.62
C MET A 9 11.57 -19.40 -9.01
N THR A 10 11.21 -20.16 -10.04
CA THR A 10 11.09 -19.62 -11.40
C THR A 10 9.90 -18.66 -11.47
N TRP A 11 10.01 -17.60 -12.27
CA TRP A 11 8.96 -16.59 -12.50
C TRP A 11 7.58 -17.19 -12.82
N GLN A 12 7.54 -18.40 -13.39
CA GLN A 12 6.32 -19.17 -13.65
C GLN A 12 5.58 -19.60 -12.37
N LYS A 13 6.29 -19.98 -11.31
CA LYS A 13 5.68 -20.30 -10.00
C LYS A 13 5.16 -19.06 -9.28
N ILE A 14 5.83 -17.91 -9.43
CA ILE A 14 5.34 -16.62 -8.93
C ILE A 14 4.03 -16.23 -9.65
N LYS A 15 3.96 -16.39 -10.99
CA LYS A 15 2.73 -16.19 -11.77
C LYS A 15 1.58 -17.10 -11.31
N ALA A 16 1.85 -18.38 -11.05
CA ALA A 16 0.87 -19.34 -10.55
C ALA A 16 0.37 -19.03 -9.13
N HIS A 17 1.25 -18.61 -8.22
CA HIS A 17 0.86 -18.21 -6.86
C HIS A 17 0.01 -16.93 -6.85
N PHE A 18 0.25 -16.03 -7.81
CA PHE A 18 -0.60 -14.86 -8.07
C PHE A 18 -1.98 -15.25 -8.61
N GLN A 19 -2.06 -16.30 -9.43
CA GLN A 19 -3.31 -16.82 -10.02
C GLN A 19 -4.21 -17.54 -9.01
N ILE A 20 -3.68 -18.03 -7.89
CA ILE A 20 -4.44 -18.82 -6.90
C ILE A 20 -5.24 -17.95 -5.91
N ARG A 21 -4.92 -16.65 -5.75
CA ARG A 21 -5.73 -15.70 -4.95
C ARG A 21 -6.92 -15.09 -5.71
N LYS A 22 -7.42 -15.80 -6.72
CA LYS A 22 -8.65 -15.42 -7.47
C LYS A 22 -9.94 -15.60 -6.68
N TYR A 23 -9.88 -16.14 -5.47
CA TYR A 23 -11.05 -16.42 -4.64
C TYR A 23 -11.04 -15.50 -3.42
N ASN A 24 -12.07 -14.65 -3.32
CA ASN A 24 -12.35 -13.62 -2.30
C ASN A 24 -11.84 -12.19 -2.56
N LEU A 25 -11.61 -11.80 -3.82
CA LEU A 25 -11.53 -10.38 -4.14
C LEU A 25 -12.96 -9.84 -4.24
N ASN A 26 -13.29 -8.82 -3.44
CA ASN A 26 -14.54 -8.07 -3.53
C ASN A 26 -14.84 -7.71 -4.99
N PRO A 27 -16.12 -7.74 -5.44
CA PRO A 27 -16.51 -7.47 -6.83
C PRO A 27 -16.21 -6.05 -7.35
N GLY A 28 -15.51 -5.22 -6.56
CA GLY A 28 -15.00 -3.89 -6.93
C GLY A 28 -13.47 -3.78 -6.94
N HIS A 29 -12.73 -4.89 -6.89
CA HIS A 29 -11.26 -4.81 -6.89
C HIS A 29 -10.75 -4.24 -8.22
N PRO A 30 -9.96 -3.15 -8.22
CA PRO A 30 -9.42 -2.59 -9.45
C PRO A 30 -8.56 -3.63 -10.16
N CYS A 31 -8.98 -4.03 -11.35
CA CYS A 31 -8.12 -4.77 -12.27
C CYS A 31 -7.07 -3.78 -12.80
N PHE A 32 -5.86 -3.82 -12.25
CA PHE A 32 -4.75 -3.01 -12.74
C PHE A 32 -4.36 -3.46 -14.14
N ASN A 33 -4.25 -2.52 -15.07
CA ASN A 33 -3.91 -2.79 -16.47
C ASN A 33 -2.41 -2.76 -16.72
N SER A 34 -1.64 -2.24 -15.77
CA SER A 34 -0.19 -2.15 -15.88
C SER A 34 0.43 -3.54 -15.99
N ALA A 35 1.22 -3.75 -17.06
CA ALA A 35 1.92 -5.01 -17.28
C ALA A 35 2.77 -5.35 -16.03
N PRO A 36 2.67 -6.59 -15.50
CA PRO A 36 3.29 -6.94 -14.23
C PRO A 36 4.82 -6.78 -14.25
N GLU A 37 5.44 -6.92 -15.42
CA GLU A 37 6.89 -6.82 -15.62
C GLU A 37 7.41 -5.39 -15.39
N LYS A 38 6.82 -4.38 -16.06
CA LYS A 38 7.20 -2.97 -15.88
C LYS A 38 7.04 -2.48 -14.43
N VAL A 39 6.01 -2.99 -13.75
CA VAL A 39 5.76 -2.67 -12.35
C VAL A 39 6.74 -3.39 -11.44
N ALA A 40 7.05 -4.66 -11.71
CA ALA A 40 8.03 -5.43 -10.95
C ALA A 40 9.44 -4.85 -11.06
N ASP A 41 9.86 -4.44 -12.26
CA ASP A 41 11.18 -3.83 -12.50
C ASP A 41 11.34 -2.55 -11.66
N LEU A 42 10.36 -1.64 -11.71
CA LEU A 42 10.44 -0.42 -10.93
C LEU A 42 10.32 -0.68 -9.41
N LEU A 43 9.43 -1.58 -8.98
CA LEU A 43 9.32 -1.93 -7.57
C LEU A 43 10.59 -2.61 -7.04
N SER A 44 11.34 -3.33 -7.87
CA SER A 44 12.64 -3.88 -7.50
C SER A 44 13.74 -2.83 -7.36
N SER A 45 13.61 -1.69 -8.06
CA SER A 45 14.51 -0.55 -7.95
C SER A 45 14.20 0.37 -6.77
N LEU A 46 12.98 0.29 -6.23
CA LEU A 46 12.57 1.04 -5.04
C LEU A 46 13.12 0.39 -3.78
N GLU A 47 13.31 1.20 -2.73
CA GLU A 47 13.58 0.65 -1.41
C GLU A 47 12.44 -0.30 -1.01
N LYS A 48 12.78 -1.43 -0.37
CA LYS A 48 11.85 -2.53 -0.07
C LYS A 48 10.55 -2.05 0.60
N GLY A 49 10.62 -1.05 1.48
CA GLY A 49 9.45 -0.45 2.14
C GLY A 49 8.50 0.25 1.17
N HIS A 50 9.03 1.06 0.26
CA HIS A 50 8.25 1.77 -0.77
C HIS A 50 7.55 0.77 -1.69
N ALA A 51 8.26 -0.26 -2.13
CA ALA A 51 7.71 -1.30 -3.00
C ALA A 51 6.56 -2.08 -2.34
N ALA A 52 6.75 -2.47 -1.08
CA ALA A 52 5.74 -3.21 -0.31
C ALA A 52 4.44 -2.40 -0.16
N VAL A 53 4.55 -1.11 0.14
CA VAL A 53 3.40 -0.22 0.31
C VAL A 53 2.62 -0.07 -0.99
N ILE A 54 3.29 0.14 -2.13
CA ILE A 54 2.60 0.23 -3.42
C ILE A 54 1.88 -1.08 -3.76
N PHE A 55 2.51 -2.23 -3.51
CA PHE A 55 1.84 -3.52 -3.67
C PHE A 55 0.60 -3.64 -2.78
N GLN A 56 0.72 -3.30 -1.49
CA GLN A 56 -0.41 -3.35 -0.56
C GLN A 56 -1.56 -2.45 -0.98
N LEU A 57 -1.28 -1.22 -1.45
CA LEU A 57 -2.30 -0.31 -1.97
C LEU A 57 -2.99 -0.84 -3.22
N ARG A 58 -2.22 -1.44 -4.14
CA ARG A 58 -2.80 -2.07 -5.33
C ARG A 58 -3.80 -3.14 -4.92
N PHE A 59 -3.43 -4.02 -3.99
CA PHE A 59 -4.35 -5.09 -3.58
C PHE A 59 -5.40 -4.69 -2.54
N ASP A 60 -5.50 -3.40 -2.18
CA ASP A 60 -6.31 -2.92 -1.04
C ASP A 60 -6.06 -3.75 0.24
N HIS A 61 -4.85 -4.28 0.39
CA HIS A 61 -4.38 -5.08 1.53
C HIS A 61 -3.67 -4.22 2.58
N ASN A 62 -3.89 -2.91 2.54
CA ASN A 62 -3.21 -1.99 3.44
C ASN A 62 -3.89 -1.97 4.81
N THR A 63 -3.25 -1.39 5.82
CA THR A 63 -3.73 -1.31 7.21
C THR A 63 -4.89 -0.31 7.39
N HIS A 64 -5.72 -0.14 6.37
CA HIS A 64 -6.93 0.65 6.43
C HIS A 64 -8.04 -0.11 7.15
N ASN A 65 -8.92 0.63 7.83
CA ASN A 65 -9.96 0.03 8.66
C ASN A 65 -10.88 -0.92 7.89
N ALA A 66 -11.18 -0.68 6.62
CA ALA A 66 -12.03 -1.58 5.83
C ALA A 66 -11.39 -2.97 5.60
N TYR A 67 -10.06 -3.04 5.47
CA TYR A 67 -9.33 -4.29 5.37
C TYR A 67 -9.17 -4.95 6.74
N LEU A 68 -8.74 -4.18 7.75
CA LEU A 68 -8.53 -4.69 9.12
C LEU A 68 -9.82 -5.22 9.76
N TYR A 69 -10.97 -4.64 9.46
CA TYR A 69 -12.27 -5.07 9.97
C TYR A 69 -12.63 -6.49 9.52
N GLN A 70 -12.17 -6.93 8.33
CA GLN A 70 -12.41 -8.30 7.84
C GLN A 70 -11.73 -9.36 8.71
N PHE A 71 -10.68 -8.96 9.42
CA PHE A 71 -9.91 -9.82 10.32
C PHE A 71 -10.19 -9.51 11.80
N TYR A 72 -11.22 -8.71 12.11
CA TYR A 72 -11.55 -8.28 13.46
C TYR A 72 -10.40 -7.51 14.18
N LEU A 73 -9.49 -6.92 13.41
CA LEU A 73 -8.36 -6.13 13.93
C LEU A 73 -8.69 -4.65 14.09
N ALA A 74 -9.82 -4.19 13.53
CA ALA A 74 -10.36 -2.86 13.72
C ALA A 74 -11.80 -2.96 14.24
N ASN A 75 -12.18 -2.06 15.15
CA ASN A 75 -13.53 -2.03 15.73
C ASN A 75 -14.60 -1.63 14.71
N LEU A 76 -14.24 -0.79 13.74
CA LEU A 76 -15.13 -0.29 12.68
C LEU A 76 -14.39 -0.34 11.34
N ASN A 77 -15.13 -0.57 10.25
CA ASN A 77 -14.60 -0.50 8.89
C ASN A 77 -14.45 0.94 8.36
N SER A 78 -14.94 1.93 9.11
CA SER A 78 -15.09 3.31 8.68
C SER A 78 -13.95 4.21 9.17
N CYS A 79 -13.63 5.24 8.39
CA CYS A 79 -12.73 6.30 8.81
C CYS A 79 -13.31 7.06 10.01
N SER A 80 -12.48 7.30 11.04
CA SER A 80 -12.88 8.03 12.25
C SER A 80 -13.35 9.46 11.99
N ILE A 81 -12.83 10.12 10.93
CA ILE A 81 -13.15 11.50 10.55
C ILE A 81 -14.28 11.54 9.51
N CYS A 82 -14.20 10.73 8.47
CA CYS A 82 -15.11 10.82 7.33
C CYS A 82 -16.36 9.95 7.45
N LYS A 83 -16.38 9.00 8.41
CA LYS A 83 -17.50 8.09 8.69
C LYS A 83 -17.97 7.23 7.51
N VAL A 84 -17.11 7.07 6.50
CA VAL A 84 -17.29 6.16 5.35
C VAL A 84 -16.27 5.03 5.42
N PRO A 85 -16.50 3.89 4.75
CA PRO A 85 -15.52 2.80 4.68
C PRO A 85 -14.13 3.30 4.28
N GLU A 86 -13.13 2.99 5.10
CA GLU A 86 -11.77 3.43 4.84
C GLU A 86 -11.07 2.46 3.90
N THR A 87 -11.24 2.69 2.60
CA THR A 87 -10.58 1.95 1.50
C THR A 87 -9.36 2.71 0.97
N THR A 88 -8.53 2.07 0.14
CA THR A 88 -7.43 2.76 -0.57
C THR A 88 -7.93 3.97 -1.36
N THR A 89 -9.08 3.86 -2.02
CA THR A 89 -9.69 4.97 -2.77
C THR A 89 -10.03 6.14 -1.86
N HIS A 90 -10.68 5.87 -0.72
CA HIS A 90 -10.97 6.90 0.27
C HIS A 90 -9.67 7.54 0.78
N PHE A 91 -8.69 6.72 1.19
CA PHE A 91 -7.42 7.17 1.73
C PHE A 91 -6.63 8.08 0.76
N LEU A 92 -6.50 7.69 -0.51
CA LEU A 92 -5.71 8.42 -1.50
C LEU A 92 -6.41 9.70 -2.01
N LEU A 93 -7.74 9.68 -2.15
CA LEU A 93 -8.45 10.73 -2.89
C LEU A 93 -9.32 11.63 -2.03
N TYR A 94 -9.97 11.09 -1.00
CA TYR A 94 -11.14 11.72 -0.37
C TYR A 94 -11.01 11.94 1.14
N CYS A 95 -10.02 11.32 1.78
CA CYS A 95 -9.88 11.31 3.23
C CYS A 95 -9.59 12.71 3.77
N LYS A 96 -10.57 13.31 4.47
CA LYS A 96 -10.44 14.64 5.08
C LYS A 96 -9.31 14.71 6.11
N ARG A 97 -9.00 13.58 6.75
CA ARG A 97 -7.88 13.43 7.72
C ARG A 97 -6.52 13.80 7.11
N PHE A 98 -6.35 13.61 5.80
CA PHE A 98 -5.06 13.77 5.11
C PHE A 98 -5.11 14.81 3.99
N THR A 99 -6.02 15.79 4.11
CA THR A 99 -6.25 16.81 3.07
C THR A 99 -4.97 17.56 2.71
N THR A 100 -4.20 18.01 3.72
CA THR A 100 -2.95 18.76 3.51
C THR A 100 -1.91 17.92 2.79
N GLN A 101 -1.72 16.67 3.21
CA GLN A 101 -0.77 15.73 2.62
C GLN A 101 -1.16 15.43 1.17
N SER A 102 -2.45 15.19 0.92
CA SER A 102 -2.98 14.92 -0.43
C SER A 102 -2.82 16.14 -1.36
N GLN A 103 -3.00 17.36 -0.84
CA GLN A 103 -2.76 18.59 -1.59
C GLN A 103 -1.27 18.76 -1.93
N ASN A 104 -0.38 18.51 -0.98
CA ASN A 104 1.07 18.55 -1.21
C ASN A 104 1.51 17.53 -2.26
N PHE A 105 1.03 16.29 -2.15
CA PHE A 105 1.28 15.25 -3.15
C PHE A 105 0.82 15.68 -4.54
N ARG A 106 -0.41 16.17 -4.69
CA ARG A 106 -0.93 16.65 -5.98
C ARG A 106 -0.13 17.83 -6.54
N ARG A 107 0.39 18.70 -5.67
CA ARG A 107 1.29 19.80 -6.08
C ARG A 107 2.61 19.26 -6.63
N GLN A 108 3.25 18.32 -5.93
CA GLN A 108 4.50 17.69 -6.38
C GLN A 108 4.34 17.00 -7.74
N VAL A 109 3.24 16.26 -7.95
CA VAL A 109 2.94 15.63 -9.24
C VAL A 109 2.88 16.63 -10.39
N LYS A 110 2.35 17.83 -10.12
CA LYS A 110 2.27 18.93 -11.10
C LYS A 110 3.64 19.57 -11.35
N GLU A 111 4.45 19.75 -10.30
CA GLU A 111 5.81 20.28 -10.38
C GLU A 111 6.72 19.36 -11.21
N GLU A 112 6.60 18.04 -11.01
CA GLU A 112 7.29 17.00 -11.78
C GLU A 112 6.74 16.80 -13.20
N LYS A 113 5.73 17.60 -13.60
CA LYS A 113 5.10 17.58 -14.94
C LYS A 113 4.58 16.19 -15.35
N ILE A 114 4.20 15.36 -14.39
CA ILE A 114 3.67 14.01 -14.64
C ILE A 114 2.23 14.12 -15.15
N LYS A 115 2.00 13.65 -16.38
CA LYS A 115 0.67 13.70 -17.02
C LYS A 115 -0.20 12.52 -16.60
N ILE A 116 -0.91 12.66 -15.48
CA ILE A 116 -1.88 11.65 -15.02
C ILE A 116 -3.14 12.30 -14.44
N ASN A 117 -4.22 11.51 -14.36
CA ASN A 117 -5.40 11.88 -13.59
C ASN A 117 -5.18 11.59 -12.09
N CYS A 118 -4.82 12.61 -11.32
CA CYS A 118 -4.59 12.48 -9.87
C CYS A 118 -5.87 12.30 -9.02
N HIS A 119 -7.04 12.31 -9.67
CA HIS A 119 -8.34 12.02 -9.05
C HIS A 119 -8.82 10.59 -9.34
N SER A 120 -7.99 9.75 -9.96
CA SER A 120 -8.30 8.35 -10.22
C SER A 120 -7.34 7.44 -9.47
N THR A 121 -7.86 6.66 -8.52
CA THR A 121 -7.08 5.67 -7.78
C THR A 121 -6.38 4.70 -8.72
N ARG A 122 -7.08 4.29 -9.80
CA ARG A 122 -6.49 3.44 -10.83
C ARG A 122 -5.30 4.12 -11.49
N ALA A 123 -5.44 5.37 -11.94
CA ALA A 123 -4.34 6.08 -12.60
C ALA A 123 -3.12 6.25 -11.68
N LEU A 124 -3.34 6.53 -10.39
CA LEU A 124 -2.27 6.63 -9.39
C LEU A 124 -1.53 5.31 -9.17
N LEU A 125 -2.25 4.18 -9.20
CA LEU A 125 -1.71 2.86 -8.89
C LEU A 125 -1.27 2.04 -10.13
N ASP A 126 -1.63 2.48 -11.33
CA ASP A 126 -1.21 1.89 -12.61
C ASP A 126 -0.03 2.61 -13.25
N THR A 127 0.32 3.81 -12.80
CA THR A 127 1.37 4.63 -13.43
C THR A 127 2.68 4.53 -12.65
N PRO A 128 3.70 3.80 -13.15
CA PRO A 128 4.92 3.56 -12.38
C PRO A 128 5.71 4.85 -12.08
N THR A 129 5.66 5.82 -12.98
CA THR A 129 6.41 7.09 -12.83
C THR A 129 6.05 7.87 -11.57
N ILE A 130 4.86 7.66 -10.98
CA ILE A 130 4.46 8.31 -9.75
C ILE A 130 4.79 7.52 -8.47
N PHE A 131 5.21 6.25 -8.59
CA PHE A 131 5.40 5.39 -7.42
C PHE A 131 6.36 5.92 -6.36
N PRO A 132 7.50 6.56 -6.70
CA PRO A 132 8.35 7.18 -5.69
C PRO A 132 7.59 8.22 -4.85
N LEU A 133 6.92 9.18 -5.52
CA LEU A 133 6.13 10.23 -4.87
C LEU A 133 4.94 9.67 -4.09
N LEU A 134 4.27 8.65 -4.65
CA LEU A 134 3.12 8.01 -4.02
C LEU A 134 3.54 7.26 -2.76
N ALA A 135 4.67 6.54 -2.82
CA ALA A 135 5.17 5.80 -1.68
C ALA A 135 5.67 6.75 -0.57
N GLU A 136 6.33 7.86 -0.91
CA GLU A 136 6.68 8.92 0.04
C GLU A 136 5.42 9.53 0.70
N TYR A 137 4.40 9.84 -0.12
CA TYR A 137 3.11 10.29 0.40
C TYR A 137 2.53 9.28 1.39
N VAL A 138 2.48 8.00 1.05
CA VAL A 138 1.85 6.97 1.90
C VAL A 138 2.65 6.74 3.18
N LEU A 139 3.98 6.65 3.09
CA LEU A 139 4.89 6.44 4.23
C LEU A 139 5.02 7.67 5.13
N HIS A 140 4.37 8.79 4.80
CA HIS A 140 4.41 9.98 5.63
C HIS A 140 4.00 9.65 7.09
N PRO A 141 4.77 10.08 8.11
CA PRO A 141 4.57 9.64 9.51
C PRO A 141 3.17 9.87 10.08
N LYS A 142 2.46 10.86 9.54
CA LYS A 142 1.07 11.20 9.92
C LYS A 142 0.05 10.15 9.46
N HIS A 143 0.36 9.30 8.49
CA HIS A 143 -0.55 8.27 7.98
C HIS A 143 -0.55 7.02 8.87
N PHE A 144 0.62 6.65 9.38
CA PHE A 144 0.81 5.51 10.27
C PHE A 144 1.39 6.00 11.59
N THR A 145 0.52 6.56 12.44
CA THR A 145 0.86 6.86 13.82
C THR A 145 0.92 5.54 14.61
N SER A 146 2.07 4.87 14.47
CA SER A 146 2.65 3.89 15.39
C SER A 146 1.71 2.84 16.02
N PHE A 147 1.61 1.68 15.35
CA PHE A 147 1.31 0.38 16.01
C PHE A 147 2.24 0.10 17.22
N VAL A 148 3.40 0.77 17.26
CA VAL A 148 4.43 0.60 18.31
C VAL A 148 4.01 1.21 19.65
N SER A 149 3.08 2.18 19.67
CA SER A 149 2.66 2.81 20.93
C SER A 149 1.77 1.93 21.81
N SER A 150 1.30 0.78 21.30
CA SER A 150 0.50 -0.21 22.02
C SER A 150 1.23 -1.52 22.31
N LEU A 151 2.51 -1.66 21.96
CA LEU A 151 3.29 -2.81 22.40
C LEU A 151 3.66 -2.59 23.87
N PRO A 152 3.30 -3.50 24.78
CA PRO A 152 3.78 -3.40 26.16
C PRO A 152 5.31 -3.38 26.11
N SER A 153 5.92 -2.36 26.73
CA SER A 153 7.35 -2.34 26.98
C SER A 153 7.70 -3.65 27.68
N SER A 154 8.56 -4.44 27.06
CA SER A 154 9.11 -5.64 27.67
C SER A 154 10.13 -5.21 28.73
N ASP A 155 9.66 -4.55 29.78
CA ASP A 155 10.39 -4.44 31.03
C ASP A 155 10.32 -5.84 31.63
N GLY A 156 11.34 -6.66 31.31
CA GLY A 156 11.53 -7.96 31.93
C GLY A 156 11.63 -7.77 33.45
N PRO A 157 11.16 -8.74 34.26
CA PRO A 157 11.27 -8.65 35.71
C PRO A 157 12.75 -8.54 36.09
N SER A 158 13.12 -7.41 36.69
CA SER A 158 14.39 -7.23 37.37
C SER A 158 14.41 -8.22 38.54
N THR A 159 15.07 -9.36 38.35
CA THR A 159 15.37 -10.29 39.43
C THR A 159 16.28 -9.57 40.42
N ALA A 160 15.73 -9.28 41.60
CA ALA A 160 16.48 -8.92 42.81
C ALA A 160 17.09 -10.18 43.43
#